data_AF-A0A168REW3-F1
#
_entry.id   AF-A0A168REW3-F1
#
_cell.length_a   1.000
_cell.length_b   1.000
_cell.length_c   1.000
_cell.angle_alpha   90.00
_cell.angle_beta   90.00
_cell.angle_gamma   90.00
#
_symmetry.space_group_name_H-M   'P 1'
#
loop_
_entity.id
_entity.type
_entity.pdbx_description
1 polymer ?
#
loop_
_entity_poly.entity_id
_entity_poly.type
_entity_poly.pdbx_seq_one_letter_code
_entity_poly.pdbx_strand_id
1 'polypeptide(L)'
;MEYQFANKVVKIYLIWTLIWAVIFGSFYFLLDESLVLGFLIGAALAYVIFNLKQMTLNWVLNQKKFRFKLNSRFLLIFFINMLIIATILYLLLWINLNSLNNPYKETIYRLTLYPSNIFTFTFGLLSWNLAILIASFIKKTKERSFNDTVNRTY
;
A
#
# COMPACT_ATOMS: atom_id res chain seq x y z
N MET A 1 -22.96 1.69 -7.81
CA MET A 1 -21.77 1.21 -8.56
C MET A 1 -20.46 1.42 -7.80
N GLU A 2 -20.22 2.58 -7.19
CA GLU A 2 -19.01 2.84 -6.38
C GLU A 2 -18.90 1.97 -5.12
N TYR A 3 -20.01 1.72 -4.41
CA TYR A 3 -20.02 0.85 -3.23
C TYR A 3 -19.57 -0.60 -3.52
N GLN A 4 -20.03 -1.18 -4.64
CA GLN A 4 -19.58 -2.51 -5.07
C GLN A 4 -18.10 -2.55 -5.47
N PHE A 5 -17.58 -1.43 -5.99
CA PHE A 5 -16.16 -1.32 -6.30
C PHE A 5 -15.33 -1.20 -5.01
N ALA A 6 -15.74 -0.37 -4.05
CA ALA A 6 -15.08 -0.24 -2.76
C ALA A 6 -15.00 -1.59 -2.01
N ASN A 7 -16.09 -2.37 -1.97
CA ASN A 7 -16.07 -3.70 -1.35
C ASN A 7 -15.10 -4.67 -2.04
N LYS A 8 -14.94 -4.58 -3.36
CA LYS A 8 -13.93 -5.39 -4.09
C LYS A 8 -12.51 -4.96 -3.74
N VAL A 9 -12.26 -3.65 -3.64
CA VAL A 9 -10.95 -3.12 -3.23
C VAL A 9 -10.58 -3.62 -1.83
N VAL A 10 -11.51 -3.56 -0.87
CA VAL A 10 -11.27 -4.06 0.50
C VAL A 10 -10.94 -5.56 0.51
N LYS A 11 -11.66 -6.38 -0.27
CA LYS A 11 -11.35 -7.83 -0.35
C LYS A 11 -9.96 -8.09 -0.93
N ILE A 12 -9.61 -7.41 -2.02
CA ILE A 12 -8.27 -7.52 -2.64
C ILE A 12 -7.20 -7.06 -1.67
N TYR A 13 -7.46 -5.97 -0.94
CA TYR A 13 -6.57 -5.45 0.07
C TYR A 13 -6.30 -6.47 1.18
N LEU A 14 -7.33 -7.11 1.74
CA LEU A 14 -7.15 -8.13 2.78
C LEU A 14 -6.32 -9.31 2.30
N ILE A 15 -6.60 -9.82 1.10
CA ILE A 15 -5.83 -10.91 0.49
C ILE A 15 -4.37 -10.49 0.28
N TRP A 16 -4.15 -9.28 -0.25
CA TRP A 16 -2.82 -8.72 -0.47
C TRP A 16 -2.04 -8.58 0.84
N THR A 17 -2.67 -8.03 1.88
CA THR A 17 -2.06 -7.88 3.21
C THR A 17 -1.69 -9.23 3.80
N LEU A 18 -2.55 -10.26 3.67
CA LEU A 18 -2.23 -11.61 4.12
C LEU A 18 -1.03 -12.21 3.38
N ILE A 19 -0.99 -12.07 2.05
CA ILE A 19 0.14 -12.57 1.23
C ILE A 19 1.45 -11.94 1.70
N TRP A 20 1.49 -10.62 1.86
CA TRP A 20 2.71 -9.93 2.28
C TRP A 20 3.07 -10.14 3.74
N ALA A 21 2.09 -10.29 4.63
CA ALA A 21 2.35 -10.67 6.02
C ALA A 21 3.03 -12.05 6.10
N VAL A 22 2.59 -13.02 5.30
CA VAL A 22 3.23 -14.34 5.21
C VAL A 22 4.62 -14.24 4.60
N ILE A 23 4.82 -13.44 3.55
CA ILE A 23 6.14 -13.22 2.94
C ILE A 23 7.09 -12.58 3.95
N PHE A 24 6.71 -11.51 4.64
CA PHE A 24 7.57 -10.91 5.66
C PHE A 24 7.79 -11.85 6.86
N GLY A 25 6.81 -12.69 7.19
CA GLY A 25 6.93 -13.72 8.20
C GLY A 25 7.88 -14.85 7.82
N SER A 26 8.05 -15.19 6.54
CA SER A 26 9.03 -16.19 6.14
C SER A 26 10.48 -15.69 6.27
N PHE A 27 10.69 -14.37 6.26
CA PHE A 27 11.97 -13.74 6.58
C PHE A 27 12.24 -13.61 8.09
N TYR A 28 11.42 -14.22 8.93
CA TYR A 28 11.55 -14.19 10.39
C TYR A 28 12.96 -14.57 10.88
N PHE A 29 13.56 -15.60 10.28
CA PHE A 29 14.90 -16.07 10.63
C PHE A 29 16.02 -15.05 10.34
N LEU A 30 15.79 -14.07 9.47
CA LEU A 30 16.82 -13.14 9.01
C LEU A 30 16.77 -11.78 9.72
N LEU A 31 15.59 -11.34 10.18
CA LEU A 31 15.33 -9.93 10.50
C LEU A 31 14.34 -9.73 11.68
N ASP A 32 14.10 -10.76 12.49
CA ASP A 32 13.20 -10.79 13.67
C ASP A 32 11.70 -10.51 13.37
N GLU A 33 10.82 -10.70 14.36
CA GLU A 33 9.34 -10.49 14.25
C GLU A 33 8.97 -9.05 13.86
N SER A 34 9.92 -8.14 14.02
CA SER A 34 9.75 -6.70 13.88
C SER A 34 9.37 -6.26 12.46
N LEU A 35 9.72 -7.04 11.42
CA LEU A 35 9.29 -6.80 10.04
C LEU A 35 7.78 -6.95 9.84
N VAL A 36 7.21 -8.04 10.37
CA VAL A 36 5.80 -8.36 10.22
C VAL A 36 4.97 -7.32 10.96
N LEU A 37 5.41 -6.96 12.16
CA LEU A 37 4.78 -5.91 12.95
C LEU A 37 4.82 -4.55 12.23
N GLY A 38 5.98 -4.16 11.69
CA GLY A 38 6.12 -2.93 10.91
C GLY A 38 5.14 -2.89 9.74
N PHE A 39 5.09 -3.95 8.95
CA PHE A 39 4.16 -4.07 7.83
C PHE A 39 2.69 -4.01 8.27
N LEU A 40 2.29 -4.80 9.26
CA LEU A 40 0.90 -4.88 9.72
C LEU A 40 0.41 -3.56 10.31
N ILE A 41 1.25 -2.84 11.06
CA ILE A 41 0.92 -1.51 11.58
C ILE A 41 0.71 -0.54 10.42
N GLY A 42 1.62 -0.54 9.43
CA GLY A 42 1.50 0.29 8.23
C GLY A 42 0.21 -0.01 7.45
N ALA A 43 -0.11 -1.29 7.27
CA ALA A 43 -1.32 -1.75 6.61
C ALA A 43 -2.59 -1.33 7.37
N ALA A 44 -2.65 -1.57 8.68
CA ALA A 44 -3.77 -1.14 9.51
C ALA A 44 -4.01 0.38 9.41
N LEU A 45 -2.94 1.17 9.44
CA LEU A 45 -3.00 2.62 9.31
C LEU A 45 -3.49 3.04 7.91
N ALA A 46 -3.05 2.35 6.85
CA ALA A 46 -3.56 2.57 5.49
C ALA A 46 -5.07 2.33 5.39
N TYR A 47 -5.56 1.27 6.04
CA TYR A 47 -6.98 0.94 6.09
C TYR A 47 -7.79 2.02 6.84
N VAL A 48 -7.28 2.51 7.96
CA VAL A 48 -7.90 3.62 8.71
C VAL A 48 -7.94 4.89 7.85
N ILE A 49 -6.83 5.27 7.21
CA ILE A 49 -6.77 6.43 6.30
C ILE A 49 -7.79 6.28 5.18
N PHE A 50 -7.92 5.08 4.60
CA PHE A 50 -8.92 4.85 3.57
C PHE A 50 -10.34 5.05 4.07
N ASN A 51 -10.69 4.49 5.22
CA ASN A 51 -12.04 4.68 5.79
C ASN A 51 -12.32 6.16 6.07
N LEU A 52 -11.34 6.90 6.61
CA LEU A 52 -11.46 8.35 6.80
C LEU A 52 -11.63 9.11 5.48
N LYS A 53 -10.86 8.74 4.45
CA LYS A 53 -11.01 9.28 3.09
C LYS A 53 -12.38 8.94 2.51
N GLN A 54 -12.89 7.74 2.72
CA GLN A 54 -14.20 7.34 2.20
C GLN A 54 -15.32 8.08 2.93
N MET A 55 -15.21 8.29 4.24
CA MET A 55 -16.17 9.09 5.03
C MET A 55 -16.19 10.55 4.54
N THR A 56 -15.02 11.18 4.40
CA THR A 56 -14.90 12.55 3.88
C THR A 56 -15.36 12.64 2.42
N LEU A 57 -15.00 11.68 1.58
CA LEU A 57 -15.44 11.61 0.19
C LEU A 57 -16.95 11.41 0.10
N ASN A 58 -17.58 10.57 0.91
CA ASN A 58 -19.04 10.41 0.92
C ASN A 58 -19.74 11.69 1.41
N TRP A 59 -19.16 12.39 2.38
CA TRP A 59 -19.63 13.70 2.83
C TRP A 59 -19.57 14.76 1.71
N VAL A 60 -18.48 14.77 0.92
CA VAL A 60 -18.28 15.70 -0.21
C VAL A 60 -19.05 15.26 -1.48
N LEU A 61 -19.12 13.97 -1.80
CA LEU A 61 -19.79 13.42 -2.99
C LEU A 61 -21.31 13.46 -2.87
N ASN A 62 -21.86 13.58 -1.66
CA ASN A 62 -23.23 14.07 -1.47
C ASN A 62 -23.46 15.44 -2.16
N GLN A 63 -22.40 16.13 -2.61
CA GLN A 63 -22.49 17.37 -3.37
C GLN A 63 -22.07 17.30 -4.86
N LYS A 64 -21.44 16.24 -5.39
CA LYS A 64 -21.18 16.05 -6.85
C LYS A 64 -20.55 14.69 -7.21
N LYS A 65 -20.90 14.13 -8.38
CA LYS A 65 -20.34 12.85 -8.91
C LYS A 65 -18.92 13.02 -9.48
N PHE A 66 -17.90 12.51 -8.79
CA PHE A 66 -16.53 12.49 -9.31
C PHE A 66 -16.22 11.13 -9.97
N ARG A 67 -15.64 11.12 -11.18
CA ARG A 67 -15.22 9.88 -11.86
C ARG A 67 -13.69 9.80 -11.89
N PHE A 68 -13.12 8.84 -11.15
CA PHE A 68 -11.69 8.58 -11.17
C PHE A 68 -11.31 7.82 -12.45
N LYS A 69 -10.45 8.39 -13.30
CA LYS A 69 -9.97 7.75 -14.54
C LYS A 69 -8.51 7.35 -14.34
N LEU A 70 -8.25 6.04 -14.27
CA LEU A 70 -6.91 5.51 -14.11
C LEU A 70 -6.09 5.65 -15.40
N ASN A 71 -4.96 6.34 -15.28
CA ASN A 71 -3.95 6.48 -16.31
C ASN A 71 -2.71 5.67 -15.90
N SER A 72 -2.01 5.02 -16.83
CA SER A 72 -0.78 4.25 -16.56
C SER A 72 0.30 5.09 -15.86
N ARG A 73 0.25 6.42 -16.06
CA ARG A 73 1.07 7.41 -15.35
C ARG A 73 0.93 7.35 -13.82
N PHE A 74 -0.25 7.00 -13.30
CA PHE A 74 -0.49 6.92 -11.85
C PHE A 74 0.32 5.78 -11.20
N LEU A 75 0.43 4.65 -11.91
CA LEU A 75 1.17 3.48 -11.47
C LEU A 75 2.68 3.75 -11.50
N LEU A 76 3.15 4.48 -12.51
CA LEU A 76 4.54 4.93 -12.60
C LEU A 76 4.90 5.94 -11.50
N ILE A 77 4.02 6.92 -11.23
CA ILE A 77 4.19 7.88 -10.12
C ILE A 77 4.26 7.15 -8.77
N PHE A 78 3.43 6.12 -8.56
CA PHE A 78 3.48 5.30 -7.35
C PHE A 78 4.86 4.66 -7.14
N PHE A 79 5.42 4.02 -8.17
CA PHE A 79 6.74 3.39 -8.07
C PHE A 79 7.87 4.42 -7.89
N ILE A 80 7.79 5.58 -8.55
CA ILE A 80 8.74 6.67 -8.32
C ILE A 80 8.69 7.14 -6.86
N ASN A 81 7.48 7.36 -6.31
CA ASN A 81 7.33 7.79 -4.93
C ASN A 81 7.90 6.74 -3.95
N MET A 82 7.65 5.45 -4.19
CA MET A 82 8.25 4.37 -3.40
C MET A 82 9.78 4.42 -3.44
N LEU A 83 10.36 4.63 -4.62
CA LEU A 83 11.81 4.67 -4.81
C LEU A 83 12.45 5.90 -4.15
N ILE A 84 11.80 7.07 -4.23
CA ILE A 84 12.24 8.29 -3.54
C ILE A 84 12.19 8.09 -2.03
N ILE A 85 11.08 7.58 -1.49
CA ILE A 85 10.95 7.30 -0.05
C ILE A 85 12.02 6.31 0.41
N ALA A 86 12.25 5.23 -0.35
CA ALA A 86 13.29 4.25 -0.05
C ALA A 86 14.69 4.89 -0.04
N THR A 87 14.99 5.76 -1.01
CA THR A 87 16.27 6.47 -1.10
C THR A 87 16.49 7.43 0.07
N ILE A 88 15.47 8.22 0.42
CA ILE A 88 15.52 9.16 1.55
C ILE A 88 15.73 8.40 2.87
N LEU A 89 14.97 7.31 3.06
CA LEU A 89 15.15 6.46 4.24
C LEU A 89 16.57 5.91 4.30
N TYR A 90 17.07 5.34 3.20
CA TYR A 90 18.44 4.83 3.12
C TYR A 90 19.48 5.89 3.53
N LEU A 91 19.35 7.13 3.04
CA LEU A 91 20.25 8.24 3.41
C LEU A 91 20.16 8.60 4.89
N LEU A 92 18.96 8.72 5.47
CA LEU A 92 18.78 8.99 6.90
C LEU A 92 19.42 7.91 7.77
N LEU A 93 19.30 6.66 7.36
CA LEU A 93 19.88 5.52 8.06
C LEU A 93 21.40 5.52 7.98
N TRP A 94 21.96 5.78 6.80
CA TRP A 94 23.39 5.89 6.61
C TRP A 94 24.01 7.01 7.46
N ILE A 95 23.32 8.14 7.57
CA ILE A 95 23.74 9.25 8.46
C ILE A 95 23.66 8.81 9.93
N ASN A 96 22.56 8.21 10.36
CA ASN A 96 22.37 7.83 11.77
C ASN A 96 23.30 6.69 12.23
N LEU A 97 23.62 5.74 11.34
CA LEU A 97 24.56 4.65 11.61
C LEU A 97 25.98 5.16 11.85
N ASN A 98 26.39 6.18 11.11
CA ASN A 98 27.71 6.80 11.22
C ASN A 98 27.77 7.93 12.27
N SER A 99 26.66 8.25 12.92
CA SER A 99 26.62 9.28 13.96
C SER A 99 27.26 8.76 15.27
N LEU A 100 27.93 9.66 15.99
CA LEU A 100 28.54 9.35 17.30
C LEU A 100 27.51 8.85 18.32
N ASN A 101 26.28 9.36 18.26
CA ASN A 101 25.14 8.96 19.09
C ASN A 101 24.20 8.05 18.30
N ASN A 102 24.71 6.89 17.89
CA ASN A 102 23.93 5.92 17.14
C ASN A 102 22.74 5.40 17.99
N PRO A 103 21.48 5.74 17.62
CA PRO A 103 20.31 5.35 18.40
C PRO A 103 20.03 3.84 18.32
N TYR A 104 20.59 3.14 17.34
CA TYR A 104 20.38 1.70 17.11
C TYR A 104 21.21 0.80 18.05
N LYS A 105 22.03 1.39 18.93
CA LYS A 105 22.76 0.63 19.97
C LYS A 105 21.82 0.11 21.06
N GLU A 106 20.75 0.81 21.36
CA GLU A 106 19.76 0.34 22.34
C GLU A 106 18.71 -0.55 21.66
N THR A 107 18.35 -1.64 22.35
CA THR A 107 17.49 -2.71 21.83
C THR A 107 16.10 -2.20 21.42
N ILE A 108 15.55 -1.21 22.14
CA ILE A 108 14.21 -0.67 21.91
C ILE A 108 14.16 0.13 20.60
N TYR A 109 15.13 1.02 20.39
CA TYR A 109 15.26 1.80 19.16
C TYR A 109 15.66 0.93 17.98
N ARG A 110 16.43 -0.15 18.21
CA ARG A 110 16.72 -1.13 17.17
C ARG A 110 15.45 -1.81 16.67
N LEU A 111 14.52 -2.19 17.53
CA LEU A 111 13.27 -2.85 17.11
C LEU A 111 12.28 -1.93 16.39
N THR A 112 12.30 -0.63 16.68
CA THR A 112 11.30 0.32 16.14
C THR A 112 11.82 1.13 14.97
N LEU A 113 13.08 1.55 15.02
CA LEU A 113 13.68 2.47 14.05
C LEU A 113 14.61 1.78 13.06
N TYR A 114 14.71 0.43 13.09
CA TYR A 114 15.53 -0.26 12.11
C TYR A 114 15.06 0.06 10.68
N PRO A 115 16.00 0.26 9.74
CA PRO A 115 15.72 0.44 8.32
C PRO A 115 14.60 -0.42 7.75
N SER A 116 14.68 -1.72 8.00
CA SER A 116 13.79 -2.71 7.43
C SER A 116 12.36 -2.56 7.97
N ASN A 117 12.21 -2.08 9.20
CA ASN A 117 10.91 -1.90 9.84
C ASN A 117 10.22 -0.65 9.34
N ILE A 118 10.98 0.42 9.09
CA ILE A 118 10.46 1.62 8.45
C ILE A 118 10.08 1.33 6.99
N PHE A 119 10.88 0.52 6.28
CA PHE A 119 10.57 0.10 4.92
C PHE A 119 9.30 -0.75 4.84
N THR A 120 9.18 -1.78 5.70
CA THR A 120 7.98 -2.62 5.76
C THR A 120 6.75 -1.83 6.19
N PHE A 121 6.89 -0.91 7.15
CA PHE A 121 5.83 0.02 7.53
C PHE A 121 5.37 0.91 6.37
N THR A 122 6.30 1.55 5.66
CA THR A 122 5.95 2.42 4.51
C THR A 122 5.34 1.61 3.36
N PHE A 123 5.82 0.40 3.11
CA PHE A 123 5.22 -0.53 2.16
C PHE A 123 3.78 -0.91 2.58
N GLY A 124 3.57 -1.23 3.85
CA GLY A 124 2.25 -1.46 4.43
C GLY A 124 1.32 -0.26 4.27
N LEU A 125 1.82 0.95 4.52
CA LEU A 125 1.06 2.20 4.38
C LEU A 125 0.62 2.45 2.93
N LEU A 126 1.46 2.08 1.97
CA LEU A 126 1.24 2.32 0.54
C LEU A 126 0.51 1.17 -0.17
N SER A 127 0.37 0.01 0.49
CA SER A 127 -0.30 -1.18 -0.04
C SER A 127 -1.75 -0.96 -0.48
N TRP A 128 -2.43 0.04 0.09
CA TRP A 128 -3.79 0.40 -0.29
C TRP A 128 -3.89 0.89 -1.74
N ASN A 129 -2.91 1.68 -2.20
CA ASN A 129 -2.89 2.17 -3.58
C ASN A 129 -2.75 1.02 -4.58
N LEU A 130 -1.99 -0.01 -4.22
CA LEU A 130 -1.86 -1.23 -5.03
C LEU A 130 -3.18 -2.00 -5.10
N ALA A 131 -3.91 -2.13 -3.99
CA ALA A 131 -5.21 -2.78 -4.00
C ALA A 131 -6.23 -2.05 -4.90
N ILE A 132 -6.25 -0.71 -4.88
CA ILE A 132 -7.08 0.08 -5.80
C ILE A 132 -6.67 -0.18 -7.25
N LEU A 133 -5.37 -0.19 -7.55
CA LEU A 133 -4.84 -0.42 -8.89
C LEU A 133 -5.24 -1.81 -9.41
N ILE A 134 -5.05 -2.86 -8.62
CA ILE A 134 -5.41 -4.24 -8.97
C ILE A 134 -6.92 -4.35 -9.21
N ALA A 135 -7.75 -3.83 -8.29
CA ALA A 135 -9.20 -3.86 -8.43
C ALA A 135 -9.67 -3.17 -9.71
N SER A 136 -9.04 -2.06 -10.06
CA SER A 136 -9.36 -1.31 -11.26
C SER A 136 -8.91 -1.99 -12.54
N PHE A 137 -7.75 -2.64 -12.53
CA PHE A 137 -7.27 -3.43 -13.66
C PHE A 137 -8.20 -4.61 -13.94
N ILE A 138 -8.65 -5.32 -12.89
CA ILE A 138 -9.64 -6.41 -12.98
C ILE A 138 -10.97 -5.89 -13.54
N LYS A 139 -11.40 -4.68 -13.13
CA LYS A 139 -12.62 -4.07 -13.67
C LYS A 139 -12.48 -3.77 -15.17
N LYS A 140 -11.39 -3.13 -15.58
CA LYS A 140 -11.13 -2.75 -16.98
C LYS A 140 -11.01 -3.95 -17.91
N THR A 141 -10.39 -5.04 -17.45
CA THR A 141 -10.27 -6.29 -18.23
C THR A 141 -11.63 -6.97 -18.43
N LYS A 142 -12.48 -7.00 -17.40
CA LYS A 142 -13.86 -7.50 -17.53
C LYS A 142 -14.72 -6.67 -18.49
N GLU A 143 -14.62 -5.34 -18.43
CA GLU A 143 -15.35 -4.45 -19.35
C GLU A 143 -14.93 -4.66 -20.82
N ARG A 144 -13.63 -4.87 -21.08
CA ARG A 144 -13.14 -5.22 -22.44
C ARG A 144 -13.68 -6.57 -22.92
N SER A 145 -13.55 -7.61 -22.11
CA SER A 145 -14.05 -8.94 -22.45
C SER A 145 -15.56 -8.95 -22.76
N PHE A 146 -16.35 -8.17 -22.02
CA PHE A 146 -17.79 -8.04 -22.27
C PHE A 146 -18.08 -7.35 -23.61
N ASN A 147 -17.39 -6.25 -23.91
CA ASN A 147 -17.55 -5.56 -25.20
C ASN A 147 -17.12 -6.43 -26.39
N ASP A 148 -16.06 -7.24 -26.22
CA ASP A 148 -15.60 -8.17 -27.26
C ASP A 148 -16.60 -9.30 -27.51
N THR A 149 -17.31 -9.78 -26.48
CA THR A 149 -18.41 -10.75 -26.68
C THR A 149 -19.61 -10.12 -27.38
N VAL A 150 -20.00 -8.90 -27.02
CA VAL A 150 -21.13 -8.20 -27.65
C VAL A 150 -20.86 -7.94 -29.13
N ASN A 151 -19.65 -7.49 -29.49
CA ASN A 151 -19.25 -7.25 -30.88
C ASN A 151 -19.11 -8.52 -31.74
N ARG A 152 -19.15 -9.73 -31.15
CA ARG A 152 -19.16 -11.00 -31.90
C ARG A 152 -20.56 -11.56 -32.12
N THR A 153 -21.56 -11.08 -31.36
CA THR A 153 -22.96 -11.51 -31.43
C THR A 153 -23.83 -10.61 -32.31
N TYR A 154 -23.32 -9.47 -32.75
CA TYR A 154 -23.95 -8.53 -33.68
C TYR A 154 -23.04 -8.33 -34.90
#